data_AF-A0A8X6R683-F1
#
_entry.id   AF-A0A8X6R683-F1
#
_cell.length_a   1.000
_cell.length_b   1.000
_cell.length_c   1.000
_cell.angle_alpha   90.00
_cell.angle_beta   90.00
_cell.angle_gamma   90.00
#
_symmetry.space_group_name_H-M   'P 1'
#
loop_
_entity.id
_entity.type
_entity.pdbx_description
1 polymer ?
#
loop_
_entity_poly.entity_id
_entity_poly.type
_entity_poly.pdbx_seq_one_letter_code
_entity_poly.pdbx_strand_id
1 'polypeptide(L)'
;MNSDSENECLIEEISSDEEFSSSESESDDDCLDSAGDWCQIDVTSPLPSHPKFPFTGNPGIKVCIGDSGDPLEYFNLFLDDEMFSLIVEETNRYAESFFENKELTPASRGLKWKNANKEEMKRFICLLLLQDVVQKPV
;
A
#
# COMPACT_ATOMS: atom_id res chain seq x y z
N MET A 1 -12.74 -0.47 -45.19
CA MET A 1 -11.46 -0.87 -44.58
C MET A 1 -11.36 -0.14 -43.27
N ASN A 2 -11.81 -0.76 -42.19
CA ASN A 2 -11.53 -0.43 -40.79
C ASN A 2 -11.78 -1.75 -40.06
N SER A 3 -10.74 -2.35 -39.53
CA SER A 3 -10.81 -3.53 -38.66
C SER A 3 -10.26 -3.08 -37.31
N ASP A 4 -11.15 -2.70 -36.42
CA ASP A 4 -10.85 -2.59 -35.00
C ASP A 4 -10.86 -4.01 -34.43
N SER A 5 -9.68 -4.48 -34.02
CA SER A 5 -9.53 -5.72 -33.26
C SER A 5 -9.33 -5.32 -31.81
N GLU A 6 -10.41 -5.45 -31.05
CA GLU A 6 -10.45 -5.34 -29.60
C GLU A 6 -9.73 -6.57 -29.02
N ASN A 7 -8.44 -6.44 -28.72
CA ASN A 7 -7.72 -7.50 -28.02
C ASN A 7 -8.00 -7.38 -26.52
N GLU A 8 -8.98 -8.15 -26.06
CA GLU A 8 -9.14 -8.49 -24.65
C GLU A 8 -7.85 -9.15 -24.15
N CYS A 9 -7.15 -8.43 -23.27
CA CYS A 9 -5.98 -8.95 -22.60
C CYS A 9 -6.46 -9.92 -21.52
N LEU A 10 -6.51 -11.21 -21.86
CA LEU A 10 -6.75 -12.29 -20.91
C LEU A 10 -5.67 -12.23 -19.83
N ILE A 11 -6.07 -11.83 -18.63
CA ILE A 11 -5.25 -11.89 -17.42
C ILE A 11 -5.21 -13.36 -17.02
N GLU A 12 -4.13 -14.06 -17.35
CA GLU A 12 -3.84 -15.34 -16.73
C GLU A 12 -3.46 -15.09 -15.27
N GLU A 13 -4.29 -15.58 -14.35
CA GLU A 13 -3.96 -15.67 -12.93
C GLU A 13 -2.72 -16.55 -12.76
N ILE A 14 -1.60 -15.91 -12.46
CA ILE A 14 -0.43 -16.58 -11.91
C ILE A 14 -0.66 -16.79 -10.40
N SER A 15 -1.14 -17.99 -10.06
CA SER A 15 -1.13 -18.52 -8.69
C SER A 15 0.32 -18.81 -8.31
N SER A 16 0.94 -17.89 -7.57
CA SER A 16 2.25 -18.09 -6.93
C SER A 16 2.04 -18.16 -5.43
N ASP A 17 1.81 -19.38 -4.94
CA ASP A 17 1.87 -19.75 -3.53
C ASP A 17 3.33 -19.80 -3.08
N GLU A 18 3.93 -18.63 -2.87
CA GLU A 18 5.22 -18.50 -2.21
C GLU A 18 4.95 -18.36 -0.70
N GLU A 19 5.06 -19.47 0.05
CA GLU A 19 4.96 -19.47 1.51
C GLU A 19 6.13 -18.67 2.11
N PHE A 20 5.85 -17.41 2.47
CA PHE A 20 6.77 -16.57 3.22
C PHE A 20 6.80 -17.00 4.70
N SER A 21 7.71 -17.91 5.05
CA SER A 21 7.95 -18.29 6.44
C SER A 21 8.77 -17.23 7.17
N SER A 22 8.09 -16.20 7.67
CA SER A 22 8.64 -15.19 8.56
C SER A 22 8.73 -15.75 9.98
N SER A 23 9.94 -15.99 10.49
CA SER A 23 10.16 -16.46 11.86
C SER A 23 10.38 -15.26 12.79
N GLU A 24 9.28 -14.66 13.24
CA GLU A 24 9.30 -13.60 14.24
C GLU A 24 9.34 -14.26 15.63
N SER A 25 10.40 -14.00 16.40
CA SER A 25 10.57 -14.56 17.75
C SER A 25 10.19 -13.49 18.77
N GLU A 26 8.89 -13.37 19.05
CA GLU A 26 8.36 -12.44 20.05
C GLU A 26 8.52 -13.05 21.44
N SER A 27 9.33 -12.41 22.28
CA SER A 27 9.43 -12.71 23.71
C SER A 27 8.42 -11.84 24.46
N ASP A 28 7.15 -12.24 24.48
CA ASP A 28 6.11 -11.62 25.29
C ASP A 28 5.81 -12.46 26.54
N ASP A 29 6.35 -12.01 27.69
CA ASP A 29 5.83 -12.33 29.01
C ASP A 29 4.69 -11.36 29.33
N ASP A 30 3.50 -11.65 28.83
CA ASP A 30 2.22 -11.30 29.45
C ASP A 30 1.13 -12.20 28.86
N CYS A 31 0.46 -12.96 29.73
CA CYS A 31 -0.52 -13.98 29.40
C CYS A 31 -1.75 -13.39 28.66
N LEU A 32 -1.72 -13.38 27.33
CA LEU A 32 -2.85 -13.08 26.43
C LEU A 32 -3.78 -14.30 26.20
N ASP A 33 -3.75 -15.28 27.09
CA ASP A 33 -4.41 -16.58 26.92
C ASP A 33 -5.94 -16.50 26.87
N SER A 34 -6.52 -15.31 27.13
CA SER A 34 -7.96 -15.04 27.05
C SER A 34 -8.39 -14.14 25.88
N ALA A 35 -7.46 -13.68 25.03
CA ALA A 35 -7.77 -12.70 23.97
C ALA A 35 -8.29 -13.31 22.65
N GLY A 36 -8.51 -14.63 22.58
CA GLY A 36 -8.77 -15.35 21.33
C GLY A 36 -9.98 -16.29 21.31
N ASP A 37 -10.83 -16.30 22.33
CA ASP A 37 -12.00 -17.19 22.35
C ASP A 37 -13.09 -16.68 21.39
N TRP A 38 -13.07 -17.21 20.17
CA TRP A 38 -14.10 -16.98 19.18
C TRP A 38 -15.40 -17.70 19.59
N CYS A 39 -16.42 -16.93 19.94
CA CYS A 39 -17.74 -17.45 20.30
C CYS A 39 -18.70 -17.41 19.12
N GLN A 40 -19.50 -18.46 18.92
CA GLN A 40 -20.60 -18.43 17.96
C GLN A 40 -21.67 -17.45 18.44
N ILE A 41 -22.00 -16.46 17.60
CA ILE A 41 -23.02 -15.45 17.90
C ILE A 41 -24.39 -15.98 17.46
N ASP A 42 -25.33 -16.07 18.41
CA ASP A 42 -26.75 -16.29 18.12
C ASP A 42 -27.41 -14.96 17.72
N VAL A 43 -27.65 -14.80 16.41
CA VAL A 43 -28.24 -13.59 15.81
C VAL A 43 -29.72 -13.41 16.20
N THR A 44 -30.36 -14.43 16.78
CA THR A 44 -31.76 -14.37 17.23
C THR A 44 -31.92 -13.85 18.66
N SER A 45 -30.82 -13.78 19.41
CA SER A 45 -30.78 -13.22 20.76
C SER A 45 -30.34 -11.74 20.70
N PRO A 46 -31.01 -10.82 21.41
CA PRO A 46 -30.53 -9.44 21.51
C PRO A 46 -29.19 -9.43 22.23
N LEU A 47 -28.11 -9.18 21.48
CA LEU A 47 -26.76 -9.07 22.03
C LEU A 47 -26.70 -7.95 23.07
N PRO A 48 -25.98 -8.15 24.19
CA PRO A 48 -25.62 -7.05 25.08
C PRO A 48 -24.97 -5.93 24.28
N SER A 49 -25.35 -4.68 24.54
CA SER A 49 -24.65 -3.54 23.94
C SER A 49 -23.16 -3.65 24.27
N HIS A 50 -22.31 -3.53 23.26
CA HIS A 50 -20.85 -3.58 23.43
C HIS A 50 -20.41 -2.59 24.52
N PRO A 51 -19.46 -2.97 25.39
CA PRO A 51 -18.91 -2.05 26.37
C PRO A 51 -18.37 -0.80 25.64
N LYS A 52 -18.84 0.38 26.05
CA LYS A 52 -18.30 1.63 25.52
C LYS A 52 -17.01 1.93 26.25
N PHE A 53 -15.89 1.78 25.57
CA PHE A 53 -14.58 2.20 26.09
C PHE A 53 -14.38 3.68 25.76
N PRO A 54 -14.43 4.61 26.74
CA PRO A 54 -14.14 6.00 26.47
C PRO A 54 -12.67 6.17 26.09
N PHE A 55 -12.39 7.02 25.09
CA PHE A 55 -11.03 7.40 24.77
C PHE A 55 -10.43 8.19 25.95
N THR A 56 -9.36 7.66 26.55
CA THR A 56 -8.66 8.28 27.69
C THR A 56 -7.37 8.99 27.29
N GLY A 57 -6.97 8.87 26.02
CA GLY A 57 -5.78 9.54 25.52
C GLY A 57 -5.96 11.06 25.39
N ASN A 58 -4.84 11.77 25.30
CA ASN A 58 -4.85 13.17 24.91
C ASN A 58 -5.08 13.25 23.39
N PRO A 59 -6.18 13.86 22.93
CA PRO A 59 -6.44 14.01 21.51
C PRO A 59 -5.52 15.08 20.90
N GLY A 60 -5.29 14.98 19.59
CA GLY A 60 -4.51 15.94 18.82
C GLY A 60 -3.18 15.41 18.29
N ILE A 61 -2.47 16.27 17.59
CA ILE A 61 -1.16 15.99 17.00
C ILE A 61 -0.15 15.83 18.15
N LYS A 62 0.55 14.70 18.14
CA LYS A 62 1.55 14.36 19.16
C LYS A 62 3.00 14.62 18.71
N VAL A 63 3.17 15.06 17.47
CA VAL A 63 4.48 15.37 16.88
C VAL A 63 4.68 16.88 16.78
N CYS A 64 5.92 17.33 16.87
CA CYS A 64 6.27 18.72 16.62
C CYS A 64 6.26 18.96 15.11
N ILE A 65 5.47 19.93 14.67
CA ILE A 65 5.39 20.36 13.28
C ILE A 65 6.02 21.75 13.20
N GLY A 66 6.88 21.99 12.20
CA GLY A 66 7.56 23.28 12.05
C GLY A 66 6.57 24.37 11.68
N ASP A 67 5.87 24.19 10.56
CA ASP A 67 4.78 25.06 10.11
C ASP A 67 3.47 24.28 10.05
N SER A 68 2.59 24.50 11.03
CA SER A 68 1.24 23.90 11.04
C SER A 68 0.35 24.36 9.89
N GLY A 69 0.73 25.41 9.17
CA GLY A 69 0.04 25.90 7.98
C GLY A 69 0.47 25.22 6.68
N ASP A 70 1.57 24.46 6.69
CA ASP A 70 2.09 23.77 5.50
C ASP A 70 1.58 22.32 5.44
N PRO A 71 0.68 21.98 4.50
CA PRO A 71 0.20 20.60 4.34
C PRO A 71 1.33 19.60 4.04
N LEU A 72 2.45 20.06 3.48
CA LEU A 72 3.58 19.19 3.15
C LEU A 72 4.28 18.65 4.40
N GLU A 73 4.33 19.42 5.50
CA GLU A 73 4.86 18.94 6.78
C GLU A 73 4.07 17.72 7.27
N TYR A 74 2.73 17.77 7.18
CA TYR A 74 1.87 16.64 7.56
C TYR A 74 2.05 15.44 6.64
N PHE A 75 2.18 15.68 5.33
CA PHE A 75 2.40 14.62 4.35
C PHE A 75 3.70 13.87 4.63
N ASN A 76 4.78 14.60 4.94
CA ASN A 76 6.09 14.03 5.22
C ASN A 76 6.15 13.25 6.56
N LEU A 77 5.15 13.37 7.44
CA LEU A 77 5.04 12.49 8.62
C LEU A 77 4.73 11.03 8.27
N PHE A 78 4.12 10.80 7.10
CA PHE A 78 3.72 9.47 6.62
C PHE A 78 4.61 8.99 5.48
N LEU A 79 4.98 9.89 4.57
CA LEU A 79 5.82 9.62 3.41
C LEU A 79 7.08 10.47 3.49
N ASP A 80 7.98 10.07 4.37
CA ASP A 80 9.28 10.70 4.51
C ASP A 80 10.28 10.26 3.42
N ASP A 81 11.47 10.83 3.46
CA ASP A 81 12.53 10.51 2.49
C ASP A 81 13.03 9.07 2.58
N GLU A 82 12.91 8.41 3.74
CA GLU A 82 13.30 7.01 3.92
C GLU A 82 12.28 6.09 3.25
N MET A 83 11.00 6.34 3.48
CA MET A 83 9.88 5.67 2.80
C MET A 83 9.99 5.82 1.28
N PHE A 84 10.28 7.02 0.77
CA PHE A 84 10.52 7.20 -0.67
C PHE A 84 11.75 6.45 -1.18
N SER A 85 12.81 6.36 -0.37
CA SER A 85 14.01 5.61 -0.73
C SER A 85 13.70 4.12 -0.86
N LEU A 86 12.97 3.57 0.12
CA LEU A 86 12.53 2.18 0.13
C LEU A 86 11.65 1.85 -1.08
N ILE A 87 10.62 2.66 -1.35
CA ILE A 87 9.72 2.43 -2.50
C ILE A 87 10.50 2.43 -3.81
N VAL A 88 11.46 3.35 -3.97
CA VAL A 88 12.30 3.44 -5.18
C VAL A 88 13.20 2.22 -5.32
N GLU A 89 13.85 1.80 -4.23
CA GLU A 89 14.70 0.61 -4.21
C GLU A 89 13.92 -0.64 -4.61
N GLU A 90 12.78 -0.86 -3.97
CA GLU A 90 11.90 -2.00 -4.23
C GLU A 90 11.36 -2.02 -5.66
N THR A 91 10.94 -0.85 -6.17
CA THR A 91 10.45 -0.72 -7.54
C THR A 91 11.53 -1.09 -8.56
N ASN A 92 12.77 -0.64 -8.33
CA ASN A 92 13.88 -0.91 -9.23
C ASN A 92 14.32 -2.38 -9.14
N ARG A 93 14.38 -2.96 -7.93
CA ARG A 93 14.69 -4.37 -7.72
C ARG A 93 13.69 -5.29 -8.42
N TYR A 94 12.39 -4.96 -8.31
CA TYR A 94 11.36 -5.69 -9.02
C TYR A 94 11.52 -5.57 -10.54
N ALA A 95 11.80 -4.37 -11.05
CA ALA A 95 11.99 -4.15 -12.48
C ALA A 95 13.18 -4.97 -13.03
N GLU A 96 14.31 -4.99 -12.33
CA GLU A 96 15.47 -5.82 -12.68
C GLU A 96 15.06 -7.30 -12.76
N SER A 97 14.44 -7.82 -11.70
CA SER A 97 13.97 -9.21 -11.64
C SER A 97 12.96 -9.54 -12.76
N PHE A 98 12.06 -8.61 -13.07
CA PHE A 98 11.04 -8.79 -14.10
C PHE A 98 11.64 -8.85 -15.51
N PHE A 99 12.64 -8.02 -15.81
CA PHE A 99 13.26 -7.98 -17.14
C PHE A 99 14.30 -9.09 -17.35
N GLU A 100 14.96 -9.56 -16.30
CA GLU A 100 15.85 -10.73 -16.39
C GLU A 100 15.08 -12.01 -16.73
N ASN A 101 13.86 -12.15 -16.22
CA ASN A 101 13.06 -13.36 -16.34
C ASN A 101 12.04 -13.34 -17.49
N LYS A 102 12.04 -12.31 -18.35
CA LYS A 102 11.01 -12.14 -19.38
C LYS A 102 11.58 -11.75 -20.74
N GLU A 103 11.22 -12.52 -21.77
CA GLU A 103 11.48 -12.13 -23.15
C GLU A 103 10.52 -11.03 -23.60
N LEU A 104 11.06 -9.85 -23.90
CA LEU A 104 10.29 -8.71 -24.38
C LEU A 104 10.28 -8.66 -25.90
N THR A 105 9.11 -8.38 -26.48
CA THR A 105 9.01 -8.08 -27.91
C THR A 105 9.72 -6.76 -28.22
N PRO A 106 10.23 -6.55 -29.45
CA PRO A 106 10.91 -5.30 -29.82
C PRO A 106 10.06 -4.02 -29.67
N ALA A 107 8.73 -4.16 -29.67
CA ALA A 107 7.79 -3.06 -29.46
C ALA A 107 7.48 -2.78 -27.98
N SER A 108 7.95 -3.64 -27.06
CA SER A 108 7.68 -3.51 -25.63
C SER A 108 8.24 -2.20 -25.07
N ARG A 109 7.40 -1.51 -24.30
CA ARG A 109 7.81 -0.34 -23.50
C ARG A 109 8.87 -0.71 -22.46
N GLY A 110 8.89 -1.96 -22.00
CA GLY A 110 9.85 -2.45 -21.02
C GLY A 110 11.31 -2.30 -21.48
N LEU A 111 11.57 -2.38 -22.80
CA LEU A 111 12.92 -2.17 -23.36
C LEU A 111 13.44 -0.74 -23.16
N LYS A 112 12.58 0.20 -22.78
CA LYS A 112 12.94 1.60 -22.50
C LYS A 112 12.91 1.91 -21.00
N TRP A 113 12.77 0.90 -20.14
CA TRP A 113 12.77 1.08 -18.70
C TRP A 113 14.05 1.78 -18.24
N LYS A 114 13.89 2.63 -17.22
CA LYS A 114 14.97 3.29 -16.51
C LYS A 114 14.62 3.23 -15.03
N ASN A 115 15.64 3.06 -14.19
CA ASN A 115 15.46 3.05 -12.76
C ASN A 115 14.79 4.35 -12.30
N ALA A 116 13.74 4.20 -11.51
CA ALA A 116 13.04 5.30 -10.88
C ALA A 116 13.97 5.99 -9.88
N ASN A 117 13.73 7.29 -9.67
CA ASN A 117 14.35 8.04 -8.59
C ASN A 117 13.30 8.67 -7.66
N LYS A 118 13.76 9.23 -6.53
CA LYS A 118 12.87 9.82 -5.52
C LYS A 118 12.00 10.95 -6.05
N GLU A 119 12.54 11.81 -6.92
CA GLU A 119 11.79 12.92 -7.49
C GLU A 119 10.69 12.45 -8.43
N GLU A 120 10.95 11.43 -9.25
CA GLU A 120 9.94 10.78 -10.10
C GLU A 120 8.87 10.11 -9.25
N MET A 121 9.26 9.39 -8.19
CA MET A 121 8.32 8.72 -7.30
C MET A 121 7.43 9.71 -6.54
N LYS A 122 8.00 10.81 -6.02
CA LYS A 122 7.25 11.92 -5.41
C LYS A 122 6.22 12.49 -6.39
N ARG A 123 6.63 12.78 -7.63
CA ARG A 123 5.71 13.27 -8.68
C ARG A 123 4.61 12.26 -9.00
N PHE A 124 4.94 10.97 -9.06
CA PHE A 124 3.97 9.91 -9.30
C PHE A 124 2.90 9.89 -8.19
N ILE A 125 3.29 9.89 -6.91
CA ILE A 125 2.36 9.96 -5.78
C ILE A 125 1.53 11.24 -5.81
N CYS A 126 2.14 12.40 -6.11
CA CYS A 126 1.40 13.65 -6.27
C CYS A 126 0.33 13.56 -7.37
N LEU A 127 0.61 12.87 -8.49
CA LEU A 127 -0.37 12.65 -9.56
C LEU A 127 -1.52 11.74 -9.11
N LEU A 128 -1.25 10.72 -8.29
CA LEU A 128 -2.30 9.85 -7.73
C LEU A 128 -3.24 10.65 -6.81
N LEU A 129 -2.68 11.46 -5.91
CA LEU A 129 -3.47 12.34 -5.05
C LEU A 129 -4.29 13.35 -5.86
N LEU A 130 -3.70 13.91 -6.92
CA LEU A 130 -4.40 14.86 -7.78
C LEU A 130 -5.58 14.19 -8.53
N GLN A 131 -5.46 12.92 -8.90
CA GLN A 131 -6.55 12.18 -9.55
C GLN A 131 -7.74 11.97 -8.62
N ASP A 132 -7.50 11.78 -7.32
CA ASP A 132 -8.57 11.66 -6.32
C ASP A 132 -9.27 13.00 -6.07
N VAL A 133 -8.50 14.09 -6.04
CA VAL A 133 -9.05 15.44 -5.80
C VAL A 133 -9.79 15.98 -7.04
N VAL A 134 -9.29 15.73 -8.24
CA VAL A 134 -9.86 16.28 -9.48
C VAL A 134 -10.88 15.30 -10.06
N GLN A 135 -12.15 15.56 -9.79
CA GLN A 135 -13.24 14.87 -10.49
C GLN A 135 -13.27 15.31 -11.95
N LYS A 136 -12.89 14.40 -12.87
CA LYS A 136 -13.08 14.63 -14.30
C LYS A 136 -14.55 14.39 -14.66
N PRO A 137 -15.16 15.26 -15.47
CA PRO A 137 -16.50 15.01 -15.98
C PRO A 137 -16.52 13.71 -16.78
N VAL A 138 -17.63 13.00 -16.64
CA VAL A 138 -17.92 11.75 -17.36
C VAL A 138 -18.09 12.01 -18.84
#